data_AF-A0A6S6QR38-F1
#
_entry.id   AF-A0A6S6QR38-F1
#
_cell.length_a   1.000
_cell.length_b   1.000
_cell.length_c   1.000
_cell.angle_alpha   90.00
_cell.angle_beta   90.00
_cell.angle_gamma   90.00
#
_symmetry.space_group_name_H-M   'P 1'
#
loop_
_entity.id
_entity.type
_entity.pdbx_description
1 polymer ?
#
loop_
_entity_poly.entity_id
_entity_poly.type
_entity_poly.pdbx_seq_one_letter_code
_entity_poly.pdbx_strand_id
1 'polypeptide(L)'
;MIEQYWSVGTALRNPNRVIRCLDIIDTFAGITWTETTQLDYYIERILRGEVNPQNISVGRLRVLSQVDKRDYMYSNYEDAPMRGRVVGSLFEKLGLITTFPTINLTPLAKNGVKGIITQQEMIKEALINWDVGNGHNLCSPLVLTIYLILVVNNRYAIGSNVGMTGITVGEFRQFVMEIDDYSQIDNAVNNILSNRRALSGYFWEDSTEKDYKDNNLKYFKATDLVLTRYPISSSDNVLIDLDYTQRAELNRIINTYIPSAVRSICGL
;
A
#
# COMPACT_ATOMS: atom_id res chain seq x y z
N MET A 1 17.35 -17.04 3.59
CA MET A 1 16.21 -17.01 2.64
C MET A 1 15.42 -15.78 3.00
N ILE A 2 15.21 -14.84 2.06
CA ILE A 2 14.34 -13.70 2.33
C ILE A 2 12.93 -14.19 2.02
N GLU A 3 12.14 -14.45 3.05
CA GLU A 3 10.71 -14.76 2.93
C GLU A 3 10.03 -13.56 2.26
N GLN A 4 9.34 -13.83 1.16
CA GLN A 4 8.91 -12.81 0.20
C GLN A 4 7.57 -12.21 0.65
N TYR A 5 7.60 -11.30 1.63
CA TYR A 5 6.41 -10.54 2.01
C TYR A 5 6.01 -9.56 0.91
N TRP A 6 4.70 -9.39 0.70
CA TRP A 6 4.22 -8.39 -0.25
C TRP A 6 4.34 -6.98 0.32
N SER A 7 4.68 -6.02 -0.52
CA SER A 7 4.72 -4.61 -0.11
C SER A 7 4.38 -3.68 -1.27
N VAL A 8 3.60 -2.65 -0.96
CA VAL A 8 3.42 -1.47 -1.81
C VAL A 8 4.81 -0.88 -2.13
N GLY A 9 5.74 -0.93 -1.17
CA GLY A 9 7.10 -0.38 -1.26
C GLY A 9 7.20 0.95 -0.54
N THR A 10 8.42 1.44 -0.27
CA THR A 10 8.66 2.64 0.56
C THR A 10 8.95 3.90 -0.26
N ALA A 11 8.88 3.83 -1.59
CA ALA A 11 9.20 4.94 -2.49
C ALA A 11 8.27 6.16 -2.29
N LEU A 12 7.01 5.90 -1.89
CA LEU A 12 6.05 6.90 -1.46
C LEU A 12 5.37 6.43 -0.17
N ARG A 13 5.84 6.92 0.99
CA ARG A 13 5.33 6.49 2.30
C ARG A 13 4.04 7.19 2.76
N ASN A 14 3.53 8.11 1.95
CA ASN A 14 2.34 8.90 2.28
C ASN A 14 1.36 8.84 1.08
N PRO A 15 0.24 8.11 1.20
CA PRO A 15 -0.74 8.00 0.12
C PRO A 15 -1.35 9.34 -0.30
N ASN A 16 -1.35 10.36 0.58
CA ASN A 16 -1.84 11.72 0.28
C ASN A 16 -1.00 12.50 -0.73
N ARG A 17 0.05 11.87 -1.26
CA ARG A 17 0.96 12.44 -2.26
C ARG A 17 0.82 11.77 -3.62
N VAL A 18 -0.01 10.72 -3.74
CA VAL A 18 -0.15 9.92 -4.95
C VAL A 18 -0.62 10.80 -6.11
N ILE A 19 -1.71 11.55 -5.97
CA ILE A 19 -2.22 12.43 -7.05
C ILE A 19 -1.16 13.42 -7.51
N ARG A 20 -0.47 14.11 -6.58
CA ARG A 20 0.54 15.11 -6.95
C ARG A 20 1.73 14.49 -7.67
N CYS A 21 2.11 13.27 -7.31
CA CYS A 21 3.18 12.55 -8.01
C CYS A 21 2.74 12.02 -9.39
N LEU A 22 1.46 11.63 -9.55
CA LEU A 22 0.88 11.23 -10.84
C LEU A 22 0.66 12.42 -11.77
N ASP A 23 0.25 13.57 -11.25
CA ASP A 23 0.13 14.83 -11.99
C ASP A 23 1.47 15.24 -12.63
N ILE A 24 2.57 15.04 -11.90
CA ILE A 24 3.92 15.21 -12.46
C ILE A 24 4.21 14.18 -13.55
N ILE A 25 3.81 12.90 -13.38
CA ILE A 25 4.01 11.88 -14.43
C ILE A 25 3.24 12.24 -15.71
N ASP A 26 2.04 12.81 -15.60
CA ASP A 26 1.22 13.17 -16.74
C ASP A 26 1.91 14.18 -17.67
N THR A 27 2.82 15.01 -17.13
CA THR A 27 3.63 15.93 -17.96
C THR A 27 4.65 15.21 -18.86
N PHE A 28 4.91 13.93 -18.60
CA PHE A 28 5.79 13.08 -19.41
C PHE A 28 5.01 12.07 -20.26
N ALA A 29 3.67 12.18 -20.33
CA ALA A 29 2.83 11.24 -21.06
C ALA A 29 3.28 11.10 -22.53
N GLY A 30 3.39 9.85 -23.00
CA GLY A 30 3.83 9.54 -24.36
C GLY A 30 5.35 9.53 -24.57
N ILE A 31 6.16 9.79 -23.55
CA ILE A 31 7.63 9.71 -23.60
C ILE A 31 8.11 8.31 -23.20
N THR A 32 9.18 7.80 -23.82
CA THR A 32 9.79 6.53 -23.41
C THR A 32 10.38 6.63 -21.99
N TRP A 33 10.13 5.61 -21.16
CA TRP A 33 10.53 5.61 -19.74
C TRP A 33 12.00 5.20 -19.50
N THR A 34 12.93 5.99 -20.04
CA THR A 34 14.38 5.78 -19.92
C THR A 34 14.96 6.37 -18.63
N GLU A 35 16.23 6.09 -18.32
CA GLU A 35 16.93 6.72 -17.18
C GLU A 35 16.87 8.25 -17.22
N THR A 36 17.01 8.85 -18.41
CA THR A 36 16.89 10.29 -18.60
C THR A 36 15.52 10.80 -18.19
N THR A 37 14.44 10.16 -18.67
CA THR A 37 13.06 10.55 -18.32
C THR A 37 12.78 10.31 -16.83
N GLN A 38 13.31 9.23 -16.25
CA GLN A 38 13.22 8.94 -14.81
C GLN A 38 13.93 10.01 -13.97
N LEU A 39 15.08 10.49 -14.42
CA LEU A 39 15.81 11.58 -13.77
C LEU A 39 15.04 12.91 -13.88
N ASP A 40 14.53 13.24 -15.06
CA ASP A 40 13.73 14.45 -15.28
C ASP A 40 12.47 14.45 -14.41
N TYR A 41 11.81 13.31 -14.30
CA TYR A 41 10.69 13.12 -13.38
C TYR A 41 11.10 13.40 -11.92
N TYR A 42 12.24 12.87 -11.48
CA TYR A 42 12.73 13.11 -10.13
C TYR A 42 13.09 14.58 -9.88
N ILE A 43 13.71 15.25 -10.87
CA ILE A 43 13.99 16.69 -10.82
C ILE A 43 12.70 17.49 -10.66
N GLU A 44 11.64 17.17 -11.42
CA GLU A 44 10.37 17.88 -11.34
C GLU A 44 9.70 17.69 -9.97
N ARG A 45 9.80 16.50 -9.37
CA ARG A 45 9.36 16.28 -7.98
C ARG A 45 10.10 17.17 -6.98
N ILE A 46 11.39 17.41 -7.17
CA ILE A 46 12.16 18.32 -6.31
C ILE A 46 11.66 19.76 -6.50
N LEU A 47 11.50 20.20 -7.75
CA LEU A 47 11.05 21.55 -8.09
C LEU A 47 9.63 21.86 -7.57
N ARG A 48 8.75 20.85 -7.50
CA ARG A 48 7.40 20.97 -6.94
C ARG A 48 7.33 20.74 -5.43
N GLY A 49 8.46 20.51 -4.76
CA GLY A 49 8.51 20.31 -3.31
C GLY A 49 7.96 18.95 -2.84
N GLU A 50 7.79 17.99 -3.75
CA GLU A 50 7.40 16.63 -3.40
C GLU A 50 8.56 15.92 -2.69
N VAL A 51 9.81 16.21 -3.04
CA VAL A 51 10.97 15.61 -2.36
C VAL A 51 12.02 16.68 -2.11
N ASN A 52 12.71 16.58 -0.98
CA ASN A 52 13.75 17.54 -0.59
C ASN A 52 15.04 16.76 -0.27
N PRO A 53 15.88 16.47 -1.27
CA PRO A 53 17.14 15.76 -1.06
C PRO A 53 18.14 16.66 -0.35
N GLN A 54 18.86 16.15 0.66
CA GLN A 54 19.74 16.97 1.50
C GLN A 54 20.87 17.68 0.72
N ASN A 55 21.36 17.07 -0.37
CA ASN A 55 22.51 17.59 -1.13
C ASN A 55 22.11 18.39 -2.38
N ILE A 56 20.81 18.69 -2.56
CA ILE A 56 20.29 19.31 -3.78
C ILE A 56 19.60 20.62 -3.45
N SER A 57 20.15 21.74 -3.94
CA SER A 57 19.52 23.05 -3.80
C SER A 57 18.40 23.23 -4.82
N VAL A 58 17.15 23.33 -4.34
CA VAL A 58 15.98 23.65 -5.17
C VAL A 58 16.16 24.99 -5.87
N GLY A 59 16.69 26.00 -5.19
CA GLY A 59 16.95 27.32 -5.76
C GLY A 59 17.93 27.26 -6.94
N ARG A 60 18.97 26.43 -6.83
CA ARG A 60 19.93 26.19 -7.92
C ARG A 60 19.27 25.47 -9.10
N LEU A 61 18.50 24.40 -8.84
CA LEU A 61 17.78 23.69 -9.91
C LEU A 61 16.83 24.59 -10.71
N ARG A 62 16.22 25.61 -10.10
CA ARG A 62 15.28 26.53 -10.78
C ARG A 62 15.92 27.40 -11.85
N VAL A 63 17.22 27.69 -11.75
CA VAL A 63 17.92 28.61 -12.66
C VAL A 63 18.79 27.90 -13.71
N LEU A 64 18.96 26.58 -13.57
CA LEU A 64 19.75 25.76 -14.50
C LEU A 64 18.93 25.36 -15.73
N SER A 65 19.61 25.20 -16.87
CA SER A 65 19.02 24.54 -18.05
C SER A 65 18.73 23.07 -17.74
N GLN A 66 17.88 22.39 -18.53
CA GLN A 66 17.56 20.98 -18.23
C GLN A 66 18.79 20.07 -18.30
N VAL A 67 19.73 20.34 -19.22
CA VAL A 67 21.00 19.61 -19.32
C VAL A 67 21.83 19.82 -18.06
N ASP A 68 22.01 21.08 -17.63
CA ASP A 68 22.80 21.40 -16.43
C ASP A 68 22.14 20.87 -15.14
N LYS A 69 20.80 20.79 -15.08
CA LYS A 69 20.10 20.15 -13.96
C LYS A 69 20.47 18.69 -13.84
N ARG A 70 20.53 17.95 -14.95
CA ARG A 70 20.90 16.51 -14.95
C ARG A 70 22.34 16.34 -14.47
N ASP A 71 23.26 17.14 -15.00
CA ASP A 71 24.67 17.10 -14.59
C ASP A 71 24.84 17.44 -13.11
N TYR A 72 24.11 18.45 -12.63
CA TYR A 72 24.08 18.81 -11.21
C TYR A 72 23.55 17.66 -10.35
N MET A 73 22.49 16.96 -10.78
CA MET A 73 21.95 15.80 -10.06
C MET A 73 22.97 14.65 -9.99
N TYR A 74 23.57 14.25 -11.12
CA TYR A 74 24.57 13.18 -11.15
C TYR A 74 25.80 13.49 -10.30
N SER A 75 26.20 14.76 -10.25
CA SER A 75 27.37 15.18 -9.46
C SER A 75 27.13 15.20 -7.94
N ASN A 76 25.88 15.21 -7.49
CA ASN A 76 25.53 15.41 -6.08
C ASN A 76 24.66 14.28 -5.49
N TYR A 77 24.30 13.28 -6.31
CA TYR A 77 23.35 12.26 -5.92
C TYR A 77 23.60 10.94 -6.67
N GLU A 78 24.05 9.94 -5.93
CA GLU A 78 24.24 8.58 -6.45
C GLU A 78 22.89 7.98 -6.88
N ASP A 79 22.87 7.37 -8.07
CA ASP A 79 21.69 6.73 -8.66
C ASP A 79 20.43 7.63 -8.66
N ALA A 80 20.59 8.92 -8.96
CA ALA A 80 19.47 9.86 -9.06
C ALA A 80 18.30 9.36 -9.95
N PRO A 81 18.53 8.75 -11.13
CA PRO A 81 17.46 8.18 -11.94
C PRO A 81 16.67 7.09 -11.21
N MET A 82 17.33 6.29 -10.36
CA MET A 82 16.70 5.21 -9.62
C MET A 82 15.56 5.75 -8.73
N ARG A 83 15.69 6.95 -8.16
CA ARG A 83 14.66 7.56 -7.31
C ARG A 83 13.36 7.87 -8.08
N GLY A 84 13.47 8.21 -9.36
CA GLY A 84 12.32 8.32 -10.27
C GLY A 84 11.76 6.94 -10.60
N ARG A 85 12.64 6.00 -10.96
CA ARG A 85 12.29 4.61 -11.28
C ARG A 85 11.47 3.93 -10.18
N VAL A 86 11.89 4.01 -8.91
CA VAL A 86 11.19 3.28 -7.82
C VAL A 86 9.76 3.80 -7.62
N VAL A 87 9.50 5.10 -7.84
CA VAL A 87 8.15 5.64 -7.78
C VAL A 87 7.33 5.25 -9.01
N GLY A 88 7.93 5.26 -10.20
CA GLY A 88 7.28 4.72 -11.40
C GLY A 88 6.87 3.25 -11.22
N SER A 89 7.77 2.41 -10.73
CA SER A 89 7.51 0.99 -10.46
C SER A 89 6.42 0.77 -9.41
N LEU A 90 6.32 1.65 -8.40
CA LEU A 90 5.20 1.64 -7.44
C LEU A 90 3.87 1.87 -8.17
N PHE A 91 3.78 2.89 -9.03
CA PHE A 91 2.54 3.19 -9.72
C PHE A 91 2.18 2.16 -10.79
N GLU A 92 3.18 1.58 -11.45
CA GLU A 92 2.97 0.48 -12.39
C GLU A 92 2.43 -0.76 -11.66
N LYS A 93 3.01 -1.12 -10.50
CA LYS A 93 2.51 -2.20 -9.63
C LYS A 93 1.04 -1.99 -9.22
N LEU A 94 0.66 -0.75 -8.94
CA LEU A 94 -0.71 -0.38 -8.56
C LEU A 94 -1.65 -0.18 -9.76
N GLY A 95 -1.21 -0.44 -11.00
CA GLY A 95 -2.03 -0.26 -12.20
C GLY A 95 -2.41 1.20 -12.49
N LEU A 96 -1.64 2.16 -11.98
CA LEU A 96 -1.89 3.59 -12.15
C LEU A 96 -1.17 4.17 -13.37
N ILE A 97 -0.09 3.53 -13.81
CA ILE A 97 0.62 3.89 -15.04
C ILE A 97 0.95 2.65 -15.88
N THR A 98 1.18 2.85 -17.16
CA THR A 98 1.94 1.93 -18.02
C THR A 98 3.28 2.58 -18.36
N THR A 99 4.36 1.80 -18.42
CA THR A 99 5.68 2.32 -18.83
C THR A 99 6.12 1.89 -20.22
N PHE A 100 5.42 0.93 -20.83
CA PHE A 100 5.73 0.38 -22.15
C PHE A 100 4.61 0.62 -23.18
N PRO A 101 4.93 1.05 -24.43
CA PRO A 101 6.26 1.51 -24.88
C PRO A 101 6.64 2.90 -24.35
N THR A 102 5.67 3.63 -23.80
CA THR A 102 5.83 4.99 -23.27
C THR A 102 5.10 5.11 -21.95
N ILE A 103 5.53 6.06 -21.11
CA ILE A 103 4.87 6.32 -19.84
C ILE A 103 3.51 6.97 -20.08
N ASN A 104 2.45 6.41 -19.50
CA ASN A 104 1.10 6.95 -19.58
C ASN A 104 0.32 6.66 -18.30
N LEU A 105 -0.52 7.61 -17.89
CA LEU A 105 -1.52 7.34 -16.86
C LEU A 105 -2.60 6.37 -17.40
N THR A 106 -3.02 5.41 -16.58
CA THR A 106 -4.20 4.58 -16.86
C THR A 106 -5.49 5.42 -16.72
N PRO A 107 -6.65 4.96 -17.25
CA PRO A 107 -7.92 5.68 -17.06
C PRO A 107 -8.24 5.97 -15.59
N LEU A 108 -7.94 5.03 -14.69
CA LEU A 108 -8.11 5.20 -13.25
C LEU A 108 -7.29 6.40 -12.72
N ALA A 109 -5.99 6.43 -13.04
CA ALA A 109 -5.11 7.53 -12.61
C ALA A 109 -5.48 8.87 -13.24
N LYS A 110 -5.86 8.89 -14.53
CA LYS A 110 -6.31 10.11 -15.22
C LYS A 110 -7.55 10.71 -14.54
N ASN A 111 -8.51 9.87 -14.17
CA ASN A 111 -9.71 10.32 -13.48
C ASN A 111 -9.38 10.90 -12.10
N GLY A 112 -8.44 10.29 -11.36
CA GLY A 112 -7.99 10.80 -10.07
C GLY A 112 -7.26 12.15 -10.20
N VAL A 113 -6.31 12.27 -11.14
CA VAL A 113 -5.58 13.54 -11.40
C VAL A 113 -6.53 14.67 -11.81
N LYS A 114 -7.56 14.37 -12.62
CA LYS A 114 -8.58 15.35 -13.04
C LYS A 114 -9.64 15.65 -11.98
N GLY A 115 -9.61 14.97 -10.83
CA GLY A 115 -10.63 15.11 -9.78
C GLY A 115 -12.02 14.59 -10.15
N ILE A 116 -12.12 13.72 -11.17
CA ILE A 116 -13.38 13.05 -11.55
C ILE A 116 -13.76 12.02 -10.48
N ILE A 117 -12.76 11.33 -9.94
CA ILE A 117 -12.89 10.48 -8.74
C ILE A 117 -11.98 11.04 -7.66
N THR A 118 -12.32 10.78 -6.42
CA THR A 118 -11.48 11.14 -5.27
C THR A 118 -10.19 10.33 -5.26
N GLN A 119 -9.16 10.84 -4.57
CA GLN A 119 -7.93 10.08 -4.36
C GLN A 119 -8.18 8.76 -3.63
N GLN A 120 -9.10 8.78 -2.66
CA GLN A 120 -9.48 7.61 -1.89
C GLN A 120 -10.06 6.52 -2.80
N GLU A 121 -11.00 6.88 -3.68
CA GLU A 121 -11.57 5.94 -4.65
C GLU A 121 -10.49 5.38 -5.58
N MET A 122 -9.60 6.24 -6.09
CA MET A 122 -8.50 5.82 -6.94
C MET A 122 -7.56 4.82 -6.23
N ILE A 123 -7.15 5.13 -4.99
CA ILE A 123 -6.27 4.27 -4.19
C ILE A 123 -6.98 2.95 -3.84
N LYS A 124 -8.27 3.01 -3.47
CA LYS A 124 -9.08 1.82 -3.18
C LYS A 124 -9.12 0.88 -4.37
N GLU A 125 -9.50 1.37 -5.55
CA GLU A 125 -9.53 0.55 -6.77
C GLU A 125 -8.15 0.02 -7.15
N ALA A 126 -7.10 0.82 -7.01
CA ALA A 126 -5.73 0.40 -7.27
C ALA A 126 -5.27 -0.75 -6.36
N LEU A 127 -5.62 -0.70 -5.07
CA LEU A 127 -5.24 -1.73 -4.10
C LEU A 127 -6.10 -3.00 -4.18
N ILE A 128 -7.38 -2.86 -4.52
CA ILE A 128 -8.28 -4.00 -4.76
C ILE A 128 -7.79 -4.83 -5.95
N ASN A 129 -7.29 -4.17 -7.00
CA ASN A 129 -6.78 -4.84 -8.20
C ASN A 129 -5.27 -5.13 -8.16
N TRP A 130 -4.58 -4.77 -7.07
CA TRP A 130 -3.19 -5.13 -6.89
C TRP A 130 -3.11 -6.58 -6.41
N ASP A 131 -2.63 -7.47 -7.29
CA ASP A 131 -2.50 -8.89 -7.00
C ASP A 131 -1.06 -9.29 -6.62
N VAL A 132 -0.97 -10.31 -5.77
CA VAL A 132 0.26 -11.01 -5.38
C VAL A 132 0.06 -12.52 -5.48
N GLY A 133 1.15 -13.28 -5.53
CA GLY A 133 1.14 -14.74 -5.64
C GLY A 133 1.74 -15.25 -6.96
N ASN A 134 1.71 -16.56 -7.13
CA ASN A 134 2.20 -17.23 -8.33
C ASN A 134 1.04 -17.35 -9.32
N GLY A 135 1.23 -17.03 -10.61
CA GLY A 135 0.20 -16.72 -11.63
C GLY A 135 -0.99 -17.68 -11.86
N HIS A 136 -1.14 -18.73 -11.06
CA HIS A 136 -2.35 -19.56 -10.96
C HIS A 136 -3.25 -19.18 -9.76
N ASN A 137 -2.68 -18.61 -8.69
CA ASN A 137 -3.37 -18.21 -7.46
C ASN A 137 -2.98 -16.77 -7.11
N LEU A 138 -3.61 -15.81 -7.80
CA LEU A 138 -3.46 -14.39 -7.48
C LEU A 138 -4.42 -14.02 -6.36
N CYS A 139 -3.94 -13.24 -5.39
CA CYS A 139 -4.78 -12.64 -4.35
C CYS A 139 -4.48 -11.16 -4.17
N SER A 140 -5.49 -10.37 -3.81
CA SER A 140 -5.30 -8.97 -3.48
C SER A 140 -4.94 -8.84 -2.00
N PRO A 141 -3.78 -8.25 -1.64
CA PRO A 141 -3.40 -8.05 -0.24
C PRO A 141 -4.43 -7.28 0.59
N LEU A 142 -5.10 -6.30 -0.02
CA LEU A 142 -6.15 -5.54 0.66
C LEU A 142 -7.37 -6.42 0.94
N VAL A 143 -7.86 -7.15 -0.08
CA VAL A 143 -9.03 -8.03 0.06
C VAL A 143 -8.76 -9.14 1.08
N LEU A 144 -7.58 -9.75 1.01
CA LEU A 144 -7.09 -10.75 1.94
C LEU A 144 -7.08 -10.22 3.38
N THR A 145 -6.55 -9.01 3.58
CA THR A 145 -6.54 -8.37 4.90
C THR A 145 -7.95 -8.12 5.42
N ILE A 146 -8.86 -7.64 4.56
CA ILE A 146 -10.26 -7.41 4.92
C ILE A 146 -10.91 -8.73 5.36
N TYR A 147 -10.75 -9.78 4.56
CA TYR A 147 -11.35 -11.09 4.85
C TYR A 147 -10.77 -11.70 6.13
N LEU A 148 -9.45 -11.65 6.31
CA LEU A 148 -8.80 -12.18 7.50
C LEU A 148 -9.29 -11.48 8.77
N ILE A 149 -9.35 -10.15 8.79
CA ILE A 149 -9.87 -9.40 9.96
C ILE A 149 -11.33 -9.81 10.23
N LEU A 150 -12.15 -9.93 9.18
CA LEU A 150 -13.53 -10.37 9.31
C LEU A 150 -13.63 -11.76 9.97
N VAL A 151 -12.82 -12.73 9.53
CA VAL A 151 -12.80 -14.08 10.10
C VAL A 151 -12.28 -14.09 11.54
N VAL A 152 -11.22 -13.33 11.84
CA VAL A 152 -10.72 -13.16 13.22
C VAL A 152 -11.83 -12.62 14.12
N ASN A 153 -12.49 -11.53 13.72
CA ASN A 153 -13.55 -10.90 14.50
C ASN A 153 -14.71 -11.87 14.76
N ASN A 154 -15.15 -12.60 13.72
CA ASN A 154 -16.24 -13.57 13.86
C ASN A 154 -15.87 -14.73 14.79
N ARG A 155 -14.67 -15.32 14.66
CA ARG A 155 -14.24 -16.44 15.51
C ARG A 155 -13.96 -16.02 16.95
N TYR A 156 -13.42 -14.82 17.15
CA TYR A 156 -13.11 -14.31 18.49
C TYR A 156 -14.39 -13.95 19.27
N ALA A 157 -15.39 -13.36 18.60
CA ALA A 157 -16.69 -13.05 19.19
C ALA A 157 -17.46 -14.28 19.68
N ILE A 158 -17.32 -15.43 18.99
CA ILE A 158 -17.95 -16.70 19.38
C ILE A 158 -17.29 -17.29 20.65
N GLY A 159 -16.05 -16.93 20.95
CA GLY A 159 -15.26 -17.54 22.04
C GLY A 159 -15.02 -16.66 23.27
N SER A 160 -15.39 -15.38 23.25
CA SER A 160 -15.05 -14.45 24.35
C SER A 160 -16.14 -13.39 24.57
N ASN A 161 -16.49 -13.14 25.84
CA ASN A 161 -17.40 -12.04 26.26
C ASN A 161 -16.75 -10.64 26.15
N VAL A 162 -15.68 -10.49 25.37
CA VAL A 162 -14.89 -9.26 25.28
C VAL A 162 -14.81 -8.81 23.83
N GLY A 163 -15.38 -7.63 23.56
CA GLY A 163 -15.32 -7.00 22.24
C GLY A 163 -13.93 -6.41 21.95
N MET A 164 -12.98 -7.24 21.52
CA MET A 164 -11.82 -6.74 20.78
C MET A 164 -11.99 -7.03 19.29
N THR A 165 -12.15 -5.96 18.52
CA THR A 165 -12.36 -5.98 17.08
C THR A 165 -11.07 -5.55 16.37
N GLY A 166 -10.56 -6.41 15.50
CA GLY A 166 -9.35 -6.20 14.70
C GLY A 166 -8.19 -7.15 15.00
N ILE A 167 -7.05 -6.86 14.39
CA ILE A 167 -5.73 -7.47 14.61
C ILE A 167 -4.72 -6.42 15.04
N THR A 168 -3.75 -6.76 15.89
CA THR A 168 -2.67 -5.83 16.24
C THR A 168 -1.76 -5.59 15.04
N VAL A 169 -0.99 -4.50 15.07
CA VAL A 169 0.06 -4.27 14.06
C VAL A 169 1.07 -5.42 14.05
N GLY A 170 1.47 -5.96 15.20
CA GLY A 170 2.37 -7.12 15.26
C GLY A 170 1.80 -8.36 14.60
N GLU A 171 0.52 -8.65 14.84
CA GLU A 171 -0.19 -9.77 14.19
C GLU A 171 -0.28 -9.59 12.68
N PHE A 172 -0.54 -8.37 12.20
CA PHE A 172 -0.54 -8.07 10.76
C PHE A 172 0.83 -8.37 10.14
N ARG A 173 1.90 -7.87 10.77
CA ARG A 173 3.27 -8.01 10.28
C ARG A 173 3.75 -9.46 10.25
N GLN A 174 3.36 -10.26 11.25
CA GLN A 174 3.81 -11.65 11.37
C GLN A 174 2.94 -12.63 10.57
N PHE A 175 1.61 -12.49 10.59
CA PHE A 175 0.72 -13.54 10.10
C PHE A 175 -0.02 -13.20 8.82
N VAL A 176 -0.03 -11.93 8.39
CA VAL A 176 -0.83 -11.50 7.23
C VAL A 176 0.04 -11.23 6.01
N MET A 177 1.22 -10.63 6.21
CA MET A 177 2.06 -10.15 5.12
C MET A 177 2.78 -11.22 4.28
N GLU A 178 2.78 -12.45 4.76
CA GLU A 178 3.36 -13.61 4.07
C GLU A 178 2.29 -14.39 3.29
N ILE A 179 1.01 -14.05 3.46
CA ILE A 179 -0.09 -14.73 2.77
C ILE A 179 -0.11 -14.28 1.32
N ASP A 180 0.03 -15.23 0.40
CA ASP A 180 -0.05 -15.02 -1.04
C ASP A 180 -1.18 -15.84 -1.72
N ASP A 181 -1.99 -16.55 -0.92
CA ASP A 181 -3.13 -17.34 -1.36
C ASP A 181 -4.26 -17.29 -0.32
N TYR A 182 -5.51 -17.08 -0.77
CA TYR A 182 -6.67 -17.03 0.11
C TYR A 182 -6.89 -18.30 0.95
N SER A 183 -6.42 -19.46 0.49
CA SER A 183 -6.50 -20.75 1.21
C SER A 183 -5.68 -20.77 2.50
N GLN A 184 -4.67 -19.90 2.65
CA GLN A 184 -3.82 -19.85 3.84
C GLN A 184 -4.46 -19.05 5.00
N ILE A 185 -5.56 -18.32 4.74
CA ILE A 185 -6.21 -17.43 5.71
C ILE A 185 -6.64 -18.17 6.98
N ASP A 186 -7.21 -19.37 6.85
CA ASP A 186 -7.64 -20.15 8.02
C ASP A 186 -6.48 -20.51 8.95
N ASN A 187 -5.32 -20.85 8.38
CA ASN A 187 -4.11 -21.13 9.15
C ASN A 187 -3.59 -19.86 9.84
N ALA A 188 -3.54 -18.73 9.13
CA ALA A 188 -3.13 -17.45 9.71
C ALA A 188 -4.04 -17.01 10.86
N VAL A 189 -5.37 -17.14 10.69
CA VAL A 189 -6.35 -16.86 11.75
C VAL A 189 -6.11 -17.75 12.96
N ASN A 190 -5.88 -19.06 12.77
CA ASN A 190 -5.63 -19.98 13.86
C ASN A 190 -4.33 -19.64 14.62
N ASN A 191 -3.30 -19.19 13.91
CA ASN A 191 -2.04 -18.73 14.51
C ASN A 191 -2.24 -17.47 15.36
N ILE A 192 -2.98 -16.47 14.84
CA ILE A 192 -3.35 -15.26 15.58
C ILE A 192 -4.09 -15.62 16.88
N LEU A 193 -5.16 -16.41 16.78
CA LEU A 193 -5.99 -16.78 17.93
C LEU A 193 -5.21 -17.61 18.96
N SER A 194 -4.27 -18.45 18.52
CA SER A 194 -3.43 -19.26 19.41
C SER A 194 -2.37 -18.42 20.10
N ASN A 195 -1.74 -17.47 19.40
CA ASN A 195 -0.81 -16.50 19.98
C ASN A 195 -1.48 -15.64 21.06
N ARG A 196 -2.69 -15.13 20.79
CA ARG A 196 -3.50 -14.39 21.78
C ARG A 196 -3.76 -15.20 23.05
N ARG A 197 -4.08 -16.49 22.92
CA ARG A 197 -4.33 -17.40 24.08
C ARG A 197 -3.06 -17.71 24.87
N ALA A 198 -1.92 -17.78 24.20
CA ALA A 198 -0.63 -18.03 24.84
C ALA A 198 -0.06 -16.80 25.60
N LEU A 199 -0.69 -15.62 25.48
CA LEU A 199 -0.21 -14.33 26.00
C LEU A 199 1.23 -14.00 25.57
N SER A 200 1.71 -14.61 24.48
CA SER A 200 3.09 -14.53 24.02
C SER A 200 3.36 -13.27 23.20
N GLY A 201 2.80 -12.12 23.61
CA GLY A 201 2.70 -10.86 22.85
C GLY A 201 4.02 -10.16 22.48
N TYR A 202 5.13 -10.90 22.42
CA TYR A 202 6.43 -10.40 22.02
C TYR A 202 6.75 -10.81 20.59
N PHE A 203 6.67 -9.84 19.68
CA PHE A 203 7.07 -9.98 18.29
C PHE A 203 8.44 -9.34 18.12
N TRP A 204 9.48 -10.14 17.85
CA TRP A 204 10.81 -9.62 17.50
C TRP A 204 10.82 -9.24 16.02
N GLU A 205 11.29 -8.04 15.69
CA GLU A 205 11.31 -7.57 14.29
C GLU A 205 12.54 -6.71 13.99
N ASP A 206 13.09 -6.88 12.79
CA ASP A 206 14.15 -6.02 12.25
C ASP A 206 13.56 -4.64 11.85
N SER A 207 14.24 -3.57 12.26
CA SER A 207 13.86 -2.17 11.98
C SER A 207 13.63 -1.84 10.50
N THR A 208 14.27 -2.55 9.57
CA THR A 208 14.12 -2.30 8.12
C THR A 208 12.87 -2.94 7.53
N GLU A 209 12.45 -4.11 8.03
CA GLU A 209 11.20 -4.75 7.62
C GLU A 209 9.99 -3.93 8.07
N LYS A 210 10.07 -3.38 9.29
CA LYS A 210 9.01 -2.54 9.88
C LYS A 210 8.52 -1.44 8.93
N ASP A 211 9.45 -0.78 8.22
CA ASP A 211 9.16 0.32 7.32
C ASP A 211 8.31 -0.09 6.09
N TYR A 212 8.59 -1.26 5.51
CA TYR A 212 7.83 -1.81 4.39
C TYR A 212 6.44 -2.27 4.84
N LYS A 213 6.40 -2.91 6.00
CA LYS A 213 5.19 -3.47 6.57
C LYS A 213 4.20 -2.37 7.02
N ASP A 214 4.72 -1.30 7.61
CA ASP A 214 3.91 -0.16 8.03
C ASP A 214 3.34 0.64 6.86
N ASN A 215 4.00 0.63 5.70
CA ASN A 215 3.51 1.39 4.56
C ASN A 215 2.24 0.78 3.95
N ASN A 216 2.11 -0.55 3.94
CA ASN A 216 0.89 -1.23 3.49
C ASN A 216 -0.32 -0.73 4.29
N LEU A 217 -0.20 -0.64 5.61
CA LEU A 217 -1.27 -0.16 6.49
C LEU A 217 -1.64 1.31 6.23
N LYS A 218 -0.67 2.17 5.88
CA LYS A 218 -0.99 3.56 5.50
C LYS A 218 -1.84 3.61 4.25
N TYR A 219 -1.51 2.80 3.25
CA TYR A 219 -2.28 2.70 2.01
C TYR A 219 -3.66 2.08 2.23
N PHE A 220 -3.76 1.01 3.03
CA PHE A 220 -5.04 0.39 3.34
C PHE A 220 -5.97 1.35 4.09
N LYS A 221 -5.44 2.14 5.03
CA LYS A 221 -6.21 3.18 5.72
C LYS A 221 -6.68 4.31 4.81
N ALA A 222 -5.95 4.60 3.74
CA ALA A 222 -6.35 5.63 2.78
C ALA A 222 -7.55 5.23 1.91
N THR A 223 -8.11 4.02 2.10
CA THR A 223 -9.32 3.54 1.42
C THR A 223 -10.61 3.77 2.22
N ASP A 224 -10.50 4.09 3.51
CA ASP A 224 -11.56 4.05 4.52
C ASP A 224 -12.22 2.67 4.73
N LEU A 225 -11.66 1.58 4.19
CA LEU A 225 -12.14 0.22 4.50
C LEU A 225 -11.50 -0.32 5.78
N VAL A 226 -10.31 0.19 6.12
CA VAL A 226 -9.48 -0.23 7.24
C VAL A 226 -9.21 0.98 8.12
N LEU A 227 -9.39 0.83 9.42
CA LEU A 227 -9.18 1.89 10.41
C LEU A 227 -8.26 1.43 11.54
N THR A 228 -7.78 2.39 12.32
CA THR A 228 -6.99 2.14 13.52
C THR A 228 -7.85 2.36 14.76
N ARG A 229 -7.90 1.38 15.67
CA ARG A 229 -8.55 1.51 16.97
C ARG A 229 -7.50 1.54 18.08
N TYR A 230 -7.75 2.39 19.07
CA TYR A 230 -6.95 2.51 20.28
C TYR A 230 -7.79 1.94 21.44
N PRO A 231 -7.49 0.72 21.93
CA PRO A 231 -8.16 0.22 23.12
C PRO A 231 -7.86 1.12 24.32
N ILE A 232 -8.89 1.41 25.11
CA ILE A 232 -8.87 2.38 26.21
C ILE A 232 -7.79 2.04 27.27
N SER A 233 -7.37 0.78 27.35
CA SER A 233 -6.49 0.27 28.41
C SER A 233 -5.00 0.17 28.06
N SER A 234 -4.56 0.44 26.82
CA SER A 234 -3.13 0.45 26.48
C SER A 234 -2.83 1.19 25.18
N SER A 235 -1.96 2.21 25.24
CA SER A 235 -1.42 2.92 24.06
C SER A 235 -0.63 2.03 23.10
N ASP A 236 -0.15 0.87 23.60
CA ASP A 236 0.81 0.04 22.90
C ASP A 236 0.16 -1.05 22.04
N ASN A 237 -1.17 -1.25 22.16
CA ASN A 237 -1.93 -2.24 21.39
C ASN A 237 -2.81 -1.57 20.34
N VAL A 238 -2.18 -0.88 19.39
CA VAL A 238 -2.87 -0.34 18.23
C VAL A 238 -3.49 -1.48 17.41
N LEU A 239 -4.81 -1.46 17.28
CA LEU A 239 -5.57 -2.43 16.48
C LEU A 239 -5.84 -1.88 15.08
N ILE A 240 -5.77 -2.77 14.11
CA ILE A 240 -6.19 -2.58 12.73
C ILE A 240 -7.51 -3.32 12.58
N ASP A 241 -8.56 -2.63 12.18
CA ASP A 241 -9.91 -3.20 12.08
C ASP A 241 -10.66 -2.67 10.86
N LEU A 242 -11.82 -3.22 10.57
CA LEU A 242 -12.67 -2.79 9.46
C LEU A 242 -13.53 -1.58 9.85
N ASP A 243 -13.76 -0.71 8.86
CA ASP A 243 -14.80 0.30 8.97
C ASP A 243 -16.16 -0.29 8.59
N TYR A 244 -16.89 -0.75 9.61
CA TYR A 244 -18.22 -1.32 9.41
C TYR A 244 -19.28 -0.31 8.97
N THR A 245 -19.00 1.00 8.94
CA THR A 245 -19.89 1.96 8.27
C THR A 245 -19.91 1.73 6.75
N GLN A 246 -18.86 1.11 6.20
CA GLN A 246 -18.73 0.70 4.80
C GLN A 246 -19.20 -0.74 4.55
N ARG A 247 -20.09 -1.31 5.39
CA ARG A 247 -20.49 -2.73 5.35
C ARG A 247 -20.95 -3.21 3.96
N ALA A 248 -21.72 -2.39 3.24
CA ALA A 248 -22.18 -2.75 1.90
C ALA A 248 -21.00 -2.96 0.93
N GLU A 249 -20.00 -2.10 0.99
CA GLU A 249 -18.81 -2.17 0.15
C GLU A 249 -17.90 -3.33 0.56
N LEU A 250 -17.67 -3.53 1.87
CA LEU A 250 -16.92 -4.67 2.39
C LEU A 250 -17.53 -6.00 1.91
N ASN A 251 -18.85 -6.15 2.00
CA ASN A 251 -19.57 -7.33 1.52
C ASN A 251 -19.45 -7.50 0.01
N ARG A 252 -19.56 -6.41 -0.76
CA ARG A 252 -19.38 -6.45 -2.22
C ARG A 252 -18.00 -6.99 -2.57
N ILE A 253 -16.95 -6.42 -1.98
CA ILE A 253 -15.55 -6.82 -2.21
C ILE A 253 -15.36 -8.30 -1.89
N ILE A 254 -15.76 -8.74 -0.69
CA ILE A 254 -15.59 -10.14 -0.29
C ILE A 254 -16.34 -11.09 -1.24
N ASN A 255 -17.58 -10.77 -1.60
CA ASN A 255 -18.38 -11.62 -2.48
C ASN A 255 -17.83 -11.69 -3.90
N THR A 256 -17.19 -10.62 -4.38
CA THR A 256 -16.55 -10.58 -5.71
C THR A 256 -15.28 -11.43 -5.75
N TYR A 257 -14.40 -11.29 -4.76
CA TYR A 257 -13.05 -11.88 -4.82
C TYR A 257 -12.93 -13.21 -4.08
N ILE A 258 -13.83 -13.50 -3.12
CA ILE A 258 -13.87 -14.74 -2.37
C ILE A 258 -15.32 -15.26 -2.29
N PRO A 259 -15.94 -15.68 -3.41
CA PRO A 259 -17.36 -16.04 -3.44
C PRO A 259 -17.73 -17.21 -2.50
N SER A 260 -16.78 -18.09 -2.19
CA SER A 260 -16.95 -19.19 -1.23
C SER A 260 -17.12 -18.72 0.22
N ALA A 261 -16.68 -17.51 0.56
CA ALA A 261 -16.78 -16.93 1.90
C ALA A 261 -18.21 -16.56 2.32
N VAL A 262 -19.15 -16.43 1.37
CA VAL A 262 -20.55 -16.04 1.61
C VAL A 262 -21.25 -16.95 2.63
N ARG A 263 -20.91 -18.24 2.66
CA ARG A 263 -21.54 -19.21 3.58
C ARG A 263 -21.05 -19.06 5.04
N SER A 264 -19.93 -18.39 5.26
CA SER A 264 -19.27 -18.25 6.56
C SER A 264 -19.66 -16.96 7.29
N ILE A 265 -20.33 -16.03 6.61
CA ILE A 265 -20.60 -14.66 7.09
C ILE A 265 -22.09 -14.46 7.44
N CYS A 266 -22.94 -15.50 7.32
CA CYS A 266 -24.37 -15.46 7.65
C CYS A 266 -24.73 -15.22 9.15
N GLY A 267 -23.81 -14.66 9.93
CA GLY A 267 -24.01 -14.23 11.32
C GLY A 267 -23.75 -12.74 11.57
N LEU A 268 -23.77 -11.88 10.54
CA LEU A 268 -23.73 -10.41 10.68
C LEU A 268 -25.10 -9.75 10.52
#